data_AF-A0A6L8ER10-F1
#
_entry.id   AF-A0A6L8ER10-F1
#
_cell.length_a   1.000
_cell.length_b   1.000
_cell.length_c   1.000
_cell.angle_alpha   90.00
_cell.angle_beta   90.00
_cell.angle_gamma   90.00
#
_symmetry.space_group_name_H-M   'P 1'
#
loop_
_entity.id
_entity.type
_entity.pdbx_description
1 polymer ?
#
loop_
_entity_poly.entity_id
_entity_poly.type
_entity_poly.pdbx_seq_one_letter_code
_entity_poly.pdbx_strand_id
1 'polypeptide(L)'
;MRKIISRLKIFHLSNRTITLLFATLLITLSTQIAPRADTSQFLLSGDDLKDLGSLAVKLQDTRAVISQHIAPQLSAETQQLLGEYDGISSPSPELRKALLDDLNRLLQVGPLHDAESFADIELSKRTQEFLAQNPQRGDSLIHLNRLLLTDAYPYELVSSSEKQKPDDSTGIERCRENLRQIKLALENHRAEEDRDPQWLSELSPEYLKKNVLLCPADTTVGVPGVLTEGGSDPTLPCSYLYQFRPEQKTGQEFLLEIEGDMLPVVRCEHHLLNLSVSGKIYRNGPQRKIYNNSTVKTISIQTNSSSDLPEEVRKQIEDQPLKGGNNQVNRTVLQIKTSDDPQAKLKEQFGEAFLESPEGQALLKQLTTASIDREKFAFLLGKPMPDITLTTLSGKPVKLETLHGKFALVNLFLTDSTPSGAKLKQLEKLLANYDATQLQAVGVSMDDSAKAIAAFKEKHQLSMPVWMDKNDQMQTFLNIQSLLNRDASEPQTELITLLLNQELVVKDVFIDLEPEDLSQRVNKLLDSKK
;
A
#
# COMPACT_ATOMS: atom_id res chain seq x y z
N MET A 1 -12.63 38.12 101.65
CA MET A 1 -13.69 37.26 102.21
C MET A 1 -14.59 36.71 101.10
N ARG A 2 -14.53 35.40 100.87
CA ARG A 2 -15.68 34.47 100.68
C ARG A 2 -16.78 34.86 99.67
N LYS A 3 -16.86 34.09 98.56
CA LYS A 3 -17.93 33.11 98.20
C LYS A 3 -19.16 33.76 97.54
N ILE A 4 -19.87 33.25 96.53
CA ILE A 4 -19.89 32.07 95.64
C ILE A 4 -20.90 32.48 94.56
N ILE A 5 -20.57 32.38 93.26
CA ILE A 5 -21.49 31.91 92.21
C ILE A 5 -20.62 31.24 91.13
N SER A 6 -20.58 29.91 91.10
CA SER A 6 -20.12 29.14 89.94
C SER A 6 -21.26 28.27 89.44
N ARG A 7 -21.74 28.55 88.23
CA ARG A 7 -22.57 27.64 87.42
C ARG A 7 -22.06 27.65 85.98
N LEU A 8 -21.65 26.45 85.56
CA LEU A 8 -21.47 25.89 84.21
C LEU A 8 -21.02 26.81 83.06
N LYS A 9 -19.79 26.59 82.58
CA LYS A 9 -19.42 26.70 81.16
C LYS A 9 -18.58 25.50 80.76
N ILE A 10 -19.23 24.44 80.29
CA ILE A 10 -18.61 23.33 79.55
C ILE A 10 -19.36 23.25 78.21
N PHE A 11 -18.62 22.95 77.14
CA PHE A 11 -19.01 22.85 75.72
C PHE A 11 -19.04 24.16 74.92
N HIS A 12 -17.85 24.60 74.52
CA HIS A 12 -17.69 25.41 73.31
C HIS A 12 -16.44 25.02 72.48
N LEU A 13 -16.10 23.72 72.47
CA LEU A 13 -14.99 23.18 71.66
C LEU A 13 -15.44 22.14 70.61
N SER A 14 -16.74 22.01 70.32
CA SER A 14 -17.27 21.01 69.38
C SER A 14 -17.66 21.58 68.01
N ASN A 15 -17.99 22.88 67.89
CA ASN A 15 -18.51 23.40 66.62
C ASN A 15 -17.44 23.78 65.60
N ARG A 16 -16.24 24.22 66.01
CA ARG A 16 -15.23 24.67 65.04
C ARG A 16 -14.50 23.52 64.34
N THR A 17 -14.21 22.44 65.05
CA THR A 17 -13.56 21.24 64.49
C THR A 17 -14.52 20.41 63.62
N ILE A 18 -15.81 20.30 64.00
CA ILE A 18 -16.82 19.62 63.16
C ILE A 18 -17.10 20.43 61.88
N THR A 19 -17.17 21.77 61.95
CA THR A 19 -17.38 22.61 60.76
C THR A 19 -16.18 22.56 59.81
N LEU A 20 -14.95 22.48 60.30
CA LEU A 20 -13.74 22.33 59.47
C LEU A 20 -13.62 20.94 58.84
N LEU A 21 -14.06 19.88 59.53
CA LEU A 21 -14.12 18.52 58.96
C LEU A 21 -15.22 18.38 57.90
N PHE A 22 -16.39 19.02 58.08
CA PHE A 22 -17.42 19.04 57.03
C PHE A 22 -17.02 19.92 55.84
N ALA A 23 -16.35 21.06 56.06
CA ALA A 23 -15.86 21.91 54.98
C ALA A 23 -14.76 21.21 54.17
N THR A 24 -13.85 20.47 54.81
CA THR A 24 -12.82 19.69 54.09
C THR A 24 -13.41 18.45 53.40
N LEU A 25 -14.40 17.77 53.98
CA LEU A 25 -15.11 16.66 53.32
C LEU A 25 -15.97 17.12 52.14
N LEU A 26 -16.57 18.32 52.19
CA LEU A 26 -17.28 18.94 51.07
C LEU A 26 -16.31 19.45 49.99
N ILE A 27 -15.12 19.93 50.34
CA ILE A 27 -14.08 20.36 49.37
C ILE A 27 -13.40 19.14 48.72
N THR A 28 -13.26 18.00 49.40
CA THR A 28 -12.77 16.76 48.80
C THR A 28 -13.85 16.02 48.00
N LEU A 29 -15.15 16.13 48.35
CA LEU A 29 -16.23 15.64 47.50
C LEU A 29 -16.50 16.52 46.26
N SER A 30 -16.22 17.83 46.33
CA SER A 30 -16.42 18.76 45.20
C SER A 30 -15.20 18.90 44.28
N THR A 31 -14.06 18.29 44.63
CA THR A 31 -12.88 18.21 43.75
C THR A 31 -12.78 16.91 42.95
N GLN A 32 -13.78 16.01 43.04
CA GLN A 32 -13.92 14.83 42.16
C GLN A 32 -15.05 14.93 41.13
N ILE A 33 -15.61 16.12 40.94
CA ILE A 33 -16.44 16.39 39.76
C ILE A 33 -15.73 17.48 38.98
N ALA A 34 -14.66 17.09 38.28
CA ALA A 34 -14.30 17.79 37.07
C ALA A 34 -15.60 17.90 36.25
N PRO A 35 -15.95 19.07 35.67
CA PRO A 35 -17.01 19.10 34.69
C PRO A 35 -16.65 18.01 33.68
N ARG A 36 -17.53 17.00 33.51
CA ARG A 36 -17.44 16.13 32.35
C ARG A 36 -17.58 17.09 31.18
N ALA A 37 -16.45 17.50 30.60
CA ALA A 37 -16.43 18.01 29.25
C ALA A 37 -17.13 16.94 28.43
N ASP A 38 -18.15 17.37 27.69
CA ASP A 38 -19.11 16.47 27.10
C ASP A 38 -18.40 15.66 26.01
N THR A 39 -18.05 14.41 26.34
CA THR A 39 -17.46 13.43 25.42
C THR A 39 -18.22 13.32 24.10
N SER A 40 -19.50 13.73 24.07
CA SER A 40 -20.35 13.79 22.88
C SER A 40 -19.77 14.62 21.73
N GLN A 41 -18.94 15.63 22.03
CA GLN A 41 -18.47 16.57 21.00
C GLN A 41 -17.56 15.94 19.95
N PHE A 42 -16.86 14.85 20.29
CA PHE A 42 -15.89 14.20 19.40
C PHE A 42 -16.36 12.83 18.89
N LEU A 43 -17.51 12.34 19.34
CA LEU A 43 -18.09 11.10 18.81
C LEU A 43 -18.71 11.34 17.43
N LEU A 44 -18.68 10.29 16.61
CA LEU A 44 -19.28 10.27 15.29
C LEU A 44 -20.81 10.24 15.43
N SER A 45 -21.47 11.04 14.61
CA SER A 45 -22.91 11.03 14.37
C SER A 45 -23.23 10.38 13.02
N GLY A 46 -24.51 10.12 12.75
CA GLY A 46 -24.93 9.55 11.46
C GLY A 46 -24.53 10.43 10.26
N ASP A 47 -24.46 11.74 10.45
CA ASP A 47 -24.09 12.72 9.42
C ASP A 47 -22.57 12.75 9.17
N ASP A 48 -21.77 12.17 10.08
CA ASP A 48 -20.32 12.07 9.92
C ASP A 48 -19.90 10.94 8.97
N LEU A 49 -20.82 10.04 8.61
CA LEU A 49 -20.62 8.93 7.68
C LEU A 49 -21.05 9.33 6.26
N LYS A 50 -20.15 9.98 5.50
CA LYS A 50 -20.42 10.50 4.15
C LYS A 50 -20.61 9.40 3.11
N ASP A 51 -19.77 8.37 3.14
CA ASP A 51 -19.82 7.26 2.17
C ASP A 51 -19.66 5.91 2.88
N LEU A 52 -20.74 5.51 3.54
CA LEU A 52 -20.79 4.25 4.28
C LEU A 52 -20.51 3.03 3.40
N GLY A 53 -20.96 3.04 2.14
CA GLY A 53 -20.75 1.94 1.22
C GLY A 53 -19.26 1.75 0.90
N SER A 54 -18.56 2.86 0.66
CA SER A 54 -17.10 2.83 0.46
C SER A 54 -16.37 2.36 1.72
N LEU A 55 -16.78 2.86 2.90
CA LEU A 55 -16.18 2.47 4.17
C LEU A 55 -16.32 0.97 4.42
N ALA A 56 -17.52 0.42 4.20
CA ALA A 56 -17.77 -1.01 4.37
C ALA A 56 -16.91 -1.85 3.42
N VAL A 57 -16.83 -1.48 2.13
CA VAL A 57 -15.95 -2.17 1.16
C VAL A 57 -14.48 -2.11 1.60
N LYS A 58 -14.00 -0.96 2.06
CA LYS A 58 -12.61 -0.81 2.54
C LYS A 58 -12.33 -1.65 3.77
N LEU A 59 -13.28 -1.73 4.71
CA LEU A 59 -13.14 -2.56 5.92
C LEU A 59 -13.21 -4.06 5.62
N GLN A 60 -13.88 -4.48 4.54
CA GLN A 60 -13.81 -5.86 4.04
C GLN A 60 -12.47 -6.17 3.36
N ASP A 61 -11.77 -5.16 2.85
CA ASP A 61 -10.52 -5.35 2.11
C ASP A 61 -9.37 -5.69 3.05
N THR A 62 -9.12 -6.99 3.20
CA THR A 62 -8.03 -7.52 4.02
C THR A 62 -6.64 -7.25 3.45
N ARG A 63 -6.48 -6.63 2.27
CA ARG A 63 -5.16 -6.25 1.73
C ARG A 63 -4.66 -4.93 2.32
N ALA A 64 -5.58 -4.07 2.79
CA ALA A 64 -5.23 -2.81 3.42
C ALA A 64 -4.74 -3.04 4.85
N VAL A 65 -3.48 -2.69 5.16
CA VAL A 65 -2.90 -2.84 6.51
C VAL A 65 -3.76 -2.13 7.56
N ILE A 66 -4.24 -0.93 7.26
CA ILE A 66 -5.13 -0.18 8.15
C ILE A 66 -6.48 -0.88 8.37
N SER A 67 -7.02 -1.57 7.35
CA SER A 67 -8.25 -2.37 7.49
C SER A 67 -7.99 -3.64 8.29
N GLN A 68 -6.83 -4.30 8.12
CA GLN A 68 -6.41 -5.42 8.96
C GLN A 68 -6.25 -5.02 10.43
N HIS A 69 -5.86 -3.77 10.70
CA HIS A 69 -5.78 -3.23 12.05
C HIS A 69 -7.18 -2.97 12.63
N ILE A 70 -8.07 -2.34 11.86
CA ILE A 70 -9.37 -1.86 12.37
C ILE A 70 -10.44 -2.95 12.38
N ALA A 71 -10.61 -3.69 11.29
CA ALA A 71 -11.74 -4.61 11.09
C ALA A 71 -11.83 -5.73 12.16
N PRO A 72 -10.73 -6.37 12.59
CA PRO A 72 -10.77 -7.38 13.65
C PRO A 72 -11.19 -6.83 15.02
N GLN A 73 -11.05 -5.52 15.24
CA GLN A 73 -11.43 -4.87 16.49
C GLN A 73 -12.92 -4.54 16.55
N LEU A 74 -13.67 -4.65 15.43
CA LEU A 74 -15.12 -4.49 15.39
C LEU A 74 -15.83 -5.67 16.09
N SER A 75 -17.07 -5.47 16.51
CA SER A 75 -17.87 -6.54 17.12
C SER A 75 -18.17 -7.66 16.11
N ALA A 76 -18.47 -8.86 16.62
CA ALA A 76 -18.84 -10.00 15.78
C ALA A 76 -20.08 -9.72 14.91
N GLU A 77 -21.04 -8.95 15.44
CA GLU A 77 -22.23 -8.51 14.69
C GLU A 77 -21.84 -7.63 13.50
N THR A 78 -21.00 -6.60 13.73
CA THR A 78 -20.53 -5.73 12.66
C THR A 78 -19.70 -6.49 11.63
N GLN A 79 -18.82 -7.41 12.06
CA GLN A 79 -18.04 -8.24 11.14
C GLN A 79 -18.93 -9.13 10.27
N GLN A 80 -19.99 -9.70 10.83
CA GLN A 80 -20.98 -10.47 10.06
C GLN A 80 -21.70 -9.58 9.04
N LEU A 81 -22.22 -8.43 9.47
CA LEU A 81 -22.92 -7.50 8.57
C LEU A 81 -21.99 -6.96 7.46
N LEU A 82 -20.72 -6.74 7.77
CA LEU A 82 -19.71 -6.45 6.77
C LEU A 82 -19.53 -7.63 5.82
N GLY A 83 -19.41 -8.87 6.29
CA GLY A 83 -19.26 -10.05 5.43
C GLY A 83 -20.45 -10.28 4.48
N GLU A 84 -21.66 -9.91 4.90
CA GLU A 84 -22.89 -10.05 4.11
C GLU A 84 -23.10 -8.91 3.09
N TYR A 85 -22.40 -7.77 3.26
CA TYR A 85 -22.55 -6.63 2.37
C TYR A 85 -21.91 -6.88 1.00
N ASP A 86 -22.70 -6.75 -0.06
CA ASP A 86 -22.29 -7.03 -1.44
C ASP A 86 -21.29 -6.01 -2.02
N GLY A 87 -21.14 -4.84 -1.39
CA GLY A 87 -20.28 -3.77 -1.89
C GLY A 87 -20.87 -2.98 -3.07
N ILE A 88 -22.11 -3.26 -3.46
CA ILE A 88 -22.79 -2.72 -4.65
C ILE A 88 -24.02 -1.93 -4.22
N SER A 89 -24.87 -2.55 -3.41
CA SER A 89 -26.13 -2.00 -2.95
C SER A 89 -25.92 -0.88 -1.93
N SER A 90 -26.97 -0.10 -1.68
CA SER A 90 -26.93 0.85 -0.57
C SER A 90 -26.83 0.10 0.77
N PRO A 91 -25.93 0.48 1.69
CA PRO A 91 -25.80 -0.18 3.00
C PRO A 91 -27.10 -0.14 3.81
N SER A 92 -27.41 -1.23 4.51
CA SER A 92 -28.61 -1.32 5.34
C SER A 92 -28.55 -0.39 6.56
N PRO A 93 -29.71 0.02 7.12
CA PRO A 93 -29.76 0.77 8.38
C PRO A 93 -29.08 0.05 9.54
N GLU A 94 -29.14 -1.29 9.57
CA GLU A 94 -28.50 -2.13 10.59
C GLU A 94 -26.98 -2.03 10.51
N LEU A 95 -26.40 -2.20 9.31
CA LEU A 95 -24.97 -2.05 9.09
C LEU A 95 -24.49 -0.63 9.42
N ARG A 96 -25.27 0.40 9.04
CA ARG A 96 -24.98 1.80 9.41
C ARG A 96 -24.88 1.97 10.91
N LYS A 97 -25.88 1.49 11.66
CA LYS A 97 -25.92 1.61 13.11
C LYS A 97 -24.75 0.85 13.75
N ALA A 98 -24.53 -0.39 13.35
CA ALA A 98 -23.48 -1.25 13.91
C ALA A 98 -22.08 -0.66 13.71
N LEU A 99 -21.77 -0.17 12.51
CA LEU A 99 -20.50 0.52 12.23
C LEU A 99 -20.36 1.81 13.04
N LEU A 100 -21.40 2.63 13.14
CA LEU A 100 -21.36 3.86 13.91
C LEU A 100 -21.05 3.60 15.39
N ASP A 101 -21.73 2.61 15.98
CA ASP A 101 -21.55 2.21 17.38
C ASP A 101 -20.13 1.68 17.63
N ASP A 102 -19.63 0.80 16.76
CA ASP A 102 -18.30 0.23 16.91
C ASP A 102 -17.18 1.25 16.67
N LEU A 103 -17.30 2.12 15.67
CA LEU A 103 -16.31 3.19 15.46
C LEU A 103 -16.26 4.11 16.68
N ASN A 104 -17.41 4.51 17.22
CA ASN A 104 -17.46 5.31 18.45
C ASN A 104 -16.87 4.58 19.66
N ARG A 105 -17.04 3.26 19.76
CA ARG A 105 -16.37 2.45 20.78
C ARG A 105 -14.85 2.44 20.59
N LEU A 106 -14.35 2.26 19.37
CA LEU A 106 -12.93 2.27 19.05
C LEU A 106 -12.28 3.61 19.38
N LEU A 107 -12.97 4.73 19.17
CA LEU A 107 -12.50 6.05 19.57
C LEU A 107 -12.20 6.15 21.07
N GLN A 108 -12.88 5.36 21.90
CA GLN A 108 -12.84 5.47 23.37
C GLN A 108 -11.98 4.40 24.06
N VAL A 109 -11.76 3.24 23.43
CA VAL A 109 -11.21 2.06 24.13
C VAL A 109 -9.72 2.17 24.44
N GLY A 110 -8.96 2.89 23.61
CA GLY A 110 -7.51 3.03 23.74
C GLY A 110 -6.87 3.76 22.55
N PRO A 111 -5.55 3.96 22.54
CA PRO A 111 -4.84 4.54 21.40
C PRO A 111 -5.03 3.69 20.15
N LEU A 112 -5.56 4.31 19.09
CA LEU A 112 -5.79 3.64 17.81
C LEU A 112 -4.53 3.62 16.94
N HIS A 113 -3.64 4.62 17.09
CA HIS A 113 -2.44 4.74 16.28
C HIS A 113 -1.47 3.59 16.54
N ASP A 114 -1.17 2.87 15.48
CA ASP A 114 -0.05 1.94 15.38
C ASP A 114 0.83 2.36 14.21
N ALA A 115 2.13 2.51 14.45
CA ALA A 115 3.04 3.12 13.46
C ALA A 115 3.12 2.32 12.15
N GLU A 116 2.96 1.00 12.22
CA GLU A 116 2.95 0.11 11.06
C GLU A 116 1.63 0.21 10.30
N SER A 117 0.52 0.20 11.03
CA SER A 117 -0.83 0.26 10.46
C SER A 117 -1.16 1.58 9.78
N PHE A 118 -0.52 2.68 10.20
CA PHE A 118 -0.71 4.03 9.63
C PHE A 118 0.44 4.49 8.72
N ALA A 119 1.43 3.63 8.43
CA ALA A 119 2.63 4.02 7.68
C ALA A 119 2.36 4.60 6.28
N ASP A 120 1.31 4.09 5.61
CA ASP A 120 0.91 4.52 4.27
C ASP A 120 -0.24 5.55 4.27
N ILE A 121 -0.59 6.07 5.44
CA ILE A 121 -1.60 7.11 5.59
C ILE A 121 -0.90 8.46 5.72
N GLU A 122 -1.25 9.40 4.83
CA GLU A 122 -0.78 10.78 4.94
C GLU A 122 -1.51 11.47 6.10
N LEU A 123 -0.87 11.47 7.28
CA LEU A 123 -1.42 12.11 8.47
C LEU A 123 -1.39 13.63 8.32
N SER A 124 -2.52 14.28 8.61
CA SER A 124 -2.62 15.74 8.58
C SER A 124 -1.69 16.37 9.62
N LYS A 125 -1.24 17.61 9.38
CA LYS A 125 -0.41 18.36 10.34
C LYS A 125 -1.05 18.40 11.75
N ARG A 126 -2.36 18.55 11.81
CA ARG A 126 -3.11 18.58 13.07
C ARG A 126 -3.06 17.23 13.78
N THR A 127 -3.20 16.13 13.04
CA THR A 127 -3.08 14.78 13.59
C THR A 127 -1.68 14.53 14.14
N GLN A 128 -0.64 14.94 13.41
CA GLN A 128 0.76 14.84 13.86
C GLN A 128 1.00 15.65 15.15
N GLU A 129 0.47 16.88 15.24
CA GLU A 129 0.55 17.73 16.44
C GLU A 129 -0.13 17.09 17.66
N PHE A 130 -1.27 16.43 17.49
CA PHE A 130 -1.96 15.70 18.57
C PHE A 130 -1.25 14.40 18.93
N LEU A 131 -0.71 13.69 17.94
CA LEU A 131 0.06 12.46 18.16
C LEU A 131 1.32 12.74 19.00
N ALA A 132 2.00 13.86 18.75
CA ALA A 132 3.16 14.31 19.52
C ALA A 132 2.84 14.61 21.01
N GLN A 133 1.58 14.94 21.32
CA GLN A 133 1.12 15.13 22.71
C GLN A 133 0.88 13.79 23.44
N ASN A 134 0.87 12.67 22.70
CA ASN A 134 0.73 11.31 23.18
C ASN A 134 -0.45 11.10 24.17
N PRO A 135 -1.68 11.54 23.84
CA PRO A 135 -2.82 11.38 24.73
C PRO A 135 -3.13 9.90 24.96
N GLN A 136 -3.38 9.54 26.23
CA GLN A 136 -3.60 8.13 26.63
C GLN A 136 -5.03 7.81 27.07
N ARG A 137 -5.86 8.84 27.31
CA ARG A 137 -7.24 8.69 27.81
C ARG A 137 -8.05 9.98 27.66
N GLY A 138 -9.37 9.85 27.81
CA GLY A 138 -10.30 10.98 27.82
C GLY A 138 -10.45 11.67 26.46
N ASP A 139 -10.98 12.88 26.46
CA ASP A 139 -11.38 13.59 25.24
C ASP A 139 -10.23 13.81 24.24
N SER A 140 -9.02 14.06 24.73
CA SER A 140 -7.84 14.23 23.88
C SER A 140 -7.50 12.95 23.11
N LEU A 141 -7.71 11.77 23.71
CA LEU A 141 -7.54 10.48 23.04
C LEU A 141 -8.63 10.27 21.98
N ILE A 142 -9.88 10.52 22.35
CA ILE A 142 -11.04 10.39 21.43
C ILE A 142 -10.84 11.28 20.22
N HIS A 143 -10.40 12.52 20.43
CA HIS A 143 -10.10 13.48 19.36
C HIS A 143 -8.94 12.99 18.48
N LEU A 144 -7.83 12.52 19.06
CA LEU A 144 -6.73 11.94 18.27
C LEU A 144 -7.21 10.75 17.43
N ASN A 145 -7.94 9.80 18.03
CA ASN A 145 -8.48 8.64 17.32
C ASN A 145 -9.44 9.05 16.20
N ARG A 146 -10.25 10.09 16.38
CA ARG A 146 -11.12 10.61 15.33
C ARG A 146 -10.30 11.19 14.18
N LEU A 147 -9.27 11.98 14.48
CA LEU A 147 -8.38 12.54 13.47
C LEU A 147 -7.69 11.43 12.66
N LEU A 148 -7.20 10.39 13.33
CA LEU A 148 -6.60 9.23 12.69
C LEU A 148 -7.56 8.48 11.76
N LEU A 149 -8.80 8.25 12.20
CA LEU A 149 -9.81 7.62 11.34
C LEU A 149 -10.18 8.50 10.14
N THR A 150 -10.31 9.81 10.33
CA THR A 150 -10.56 10.74 9.22
C THR A 150 -9.40 10.76 8.24
N ASP A 151 -8.16 10.78 8.70
CA ASP A 151 -6.99 10.74 7.80
C ASP A 151 -6.90 9.39 7.05
N ALA A 152 -7.29 8.28 7.69
CA ALA A 152 -7.35 6.98 7.05
C ALA A 152 -8.50 6.84 6.03
N TYR A 153 -9.63 7.50 6.29
CA TYR A 153 -10.87 7.44 5.50
C TYR A 153 -11.47 8.83 5.19
N PRO A 154 -10.73 9.70 4.47
CA PRO A 154 -11.07 11.12 4.33
C PRO A 154 -12.29 11.40 3.44
N TYR A 155 -12.67 10.45 2.59
CA TYR A 155 -13.86 10.55 1.75
C TYR A 155 -15.08 9.89 2.39
N GLU A 156 -14.86 8.95 3.29
CA GLU A 156 -15.92 8.23 4.00
C GLU A 156 -16.37 8.98 5.26
N LEU A 157 -15.47 9.72 5.91
CA LEU A 157 -15.71 10.38 7.20
C LEU A 157 -15.60 11.91 7.10
N VAL A 158 -16.42 12.64 7.87
CA VAL A 158 -16.32 14.10 8.00
C VAL A 158 -15.11 14.51 8.84
N SER A 159 -14.27 15.38 8.28
CA SER A 159 -13.25 16.10 9.05
C SER A 159 -13.84 17.21 9.91
N SER A 160 -13.41 17.26 11.17
CA SER A 160 -13.80 18.28 12.15
C SER A 160 -13.33 19.71 11.82
N SER A 161 -12.42 19.89 10.85
CA SER A 161 -11.69 21.14 10.64
C SER A 161 -11.87 21.82 9.28
N GLU A 162 -12.66 21.26 8.36
CA GLU A 162 -12.85 21.85 7.04
C GLU A 162 -14.18 22.61 6.92
N LYS A 163 -14.13 23.85 6.39
CA LYS A 163 -15.32 24.51 5.85
C LYS A 163 -15.83 23.63 4.70
N GLN A 164 -16.92 22.92 4.94
CA GLN A 164 -17.52 22.00 3.98
C GLN A 164 -17.75 22.71 2.65
N LYS A 165 -17.07 22.26 1.58
CA LYS A 165 -17.60 22.41 0.23
C LYS A 165 -18.96 21.68 0.22
N PRO A 166 -19.97 22.19 -0.52
CA PRO A 166 -21.22 21.45 -0.68
C PRO A 166 -20.91 20.03 -1.13
N ASP A 167 -21.32 19.05 -0.34
CA ASP A 167 -21.19 17.65 -0.70
C ASP A 167 -22.13 17.37 -1.87
N ASP A 168 -21.58 16.94 -3.01
CA ASP A 168 -22.37 16.53 -4.18
C ASP A 168 -22.90 15.10 -3.97
N SER A 169 -23.52 14.84 -2.83
CA SER A 169 -24.04 13.52 -2.45
C SER A 169 -25.03 12.98 -3.49
N THR A 170 -25.81 13.87 -4.10
CA THR A 170 -26.73 13.53 -5.19
C THR A 170 -25.98 13.12 -6.46
N GLY A 171 -24.95 13.85 -6.87
CA GLY A 171 -24.12 13.48 -8.03
C GLY A 171 -23.32 12.21 -7.77
N ILE A 172 -22.81 12.00 -6.55
CA ILE A 172 -22.15 10.77 -6.12
C ILE A 172 -23.08 9.56 -6.29
N GLU A 173 -24.29 9.60 -5.76
CA GLU A 173 -25.20 8.45 -5.86
C GLU A 173 -25.65 8.19 -7.30
N ARG A 174 -25.83 9.24 -8.11
CA ARG A 174 -26.05 9.09 -9.56
C ARG A 174 -24.85 8.47 -10.26
N CYS A 175 -23.63 8.83 -9.86
CA CYS A 175 -22.39 8.25 -10.38
C CYS A 175 -22.25 6.78 -10.00
N ARG A 176 -22.60 6.39 -8.77
CA ARG A 176 -22.68 4.97 -8.35
C ARG A 176 -23.68 4.20 -9.18
N GLU A 177 -24.85 4.78 -9.43
CA GLU A 177 -25.85 4.13 -10.28
C GLU A 177 -25.34 3.91 -11.69
N ASN A 178 -24.67 4.90 -12.28
CA ASN A 178 -24.01 4.70 -13.58
C ASN A 178 -22.98 3.56 -13.52
N LEU A 179 -22.16 3.46 -12.48
CA LEU A 179 -21.19 2.37 -12.31
C LEU A 179 -21.87 1.00 -12.18
N ARG A 180 -23.02 0.89 -11.49
CA ARG A 180 -23.81 -0.35 -11.43
C ARG A 180 -24.32 -0.76 -12.80
N GLN A 181 -24.84 0.20 -13.57
CA GLN A 181 -25.31 -0.05 -14.93
C GLN A 181 -24.17 -0.45 -15.87
N ILE A 182 -22.99 0.19 -15.73
CA ILE A 182 -21.78 -0.19 -16.47
C ILE A 182 -21.34 -1.62 -16.11
N LYS A 183 -21.35 -1.98 -14.82
CA LYS A 183 -21.02 -3.34 -14.36
C LYS A 183 -21.93 -4.39 -15.00
N LEU A 184 -23.24 -4.15 -14.94
CA LEU A 184 -24.22 -5.05 -15.56
C LEU A 184 -24.02 -5.14 -17.09
N ALA A 185 -23.74 -4.02 -17.75
CA ALA A 185 -23.47 -4.01 -19.18
C ALA A 185 -22.20 -4.78 -19.56
N LEU A 186 -21.12 -4.66 -18.76
CA LEU A 186 -19.89 -5.44 -18.93
C LEU A 186 -20.18 -6.95 -18.81
N GLU A 187 -20.97 -7.35 -17.82
CA GLU A 187 -21.33 -8.76 -17.60
C GLU A 187 -22.19 -9.32 -18.75
N ASN A 188 -23.18 -8.57 -19.20
CA ASN A 188 -24.03 -8.98 -20.33
C ASN A 188 -23.23 -9.06 -21.63
N HIS A 189 -22.40 -8.07 -21.93
CA HIS A 189 -21.51 -8.10 -23.09
C HIS A 189 -20.59 -9.32 -23.05
N ARG A 190 -19.97 -9.60 -21.89
CA ARG A 190 -19.09 -10.77 -21.73
C ARG A 190 -19.86 -12.08 -21.93
N ALA A 191 -21.10 -12.17 -21.46
CA ALA A 191 -21.94 -13.36 -21.62
C ALA A 191 -22.36 -13.62 -23.07
N GLU A 192 -22.55 -12.56 -23.88
CA GLU A 192 -22.98 -12.65 -25.28
C GLU A 192 -21.80 -12.78 -26.26
N GLU A 193 -20.71 -12.04 -26.03
CA GLU A 193 -19.57 -11.93 -26.96
C GLU A 193 -18.36 -12.80 -26.57
N ASP A 194 -18.41 -13.48 -25.41
CA ASP A 194 -17.31 -14.30 -24.85
C ASP A 194 -15.97 -13.54 -24.73
N ARG A 195 -16.05 -12.23 -24.52
CA ARG A 195 -14.90 -11.34 -24.34
C ARG A 195 -15.28 -10.06 -23.60
N ASP A 196 -14.28 -9.41 -23.01
CA ASP A 196 -14.42 -8.04 -22.54
C ASP A 196 -14.41 -7.03 -23.71
N PRO A 197 -15.12 -5.89 -23.58
CA PRO A 197 -15.02 -4.81 -24.56
C PRO A 197 -13.61 -4.21 -24.54
N GLN A 198 -13.15 -3.68 -25.68
CA GLN A 198 -11.89 -2.93 -25.71
C GLN A 198 -12.08 -1.55 -25.07
N TRP A 199 -13.26 -0.95 -25.25
CA TRP A 199 -13.63 0.34 -24.69
C TRP A 199 -15.07 0.35 -24.17
N LEU A 200 -15.39 1.18 -23.17
CA LEU A 200 -16.74 1.23 -22.58
C LEU A 200 -17.80 1.68 -23.58
N SER A 201 -17.43 2.43 -24.63
CA SER A 201 -18.33 2.80 -25.71
C SER A 201 -18.89 1.61 -26.49
N GLU A 202 -18.20 0.46 -26.55
CA GLU A 202 -18.72 -0.78 -27.17
C GLU A 202 -20.00 -1.27 -26.48
N LEU A 203 -20.20 -0.93 -25.21
CA LEU A 203 -21.40 -1.30 -24.46
C LEU A 203 -22.64 -0.53 -24.93
N SER A 204 -22.47 0.59 -25.63
CA SER A 204 -23.57 1.46 -26.06
C SER A 204 -23.83 1.34 -27.57
N PRO A 205 -25.11 1.30 -28.00
CA PRO A 205 -26.33 1.45 -27.19
C PRO A 205 -26.92 0.12 -26.70
N GLU A 206 -26.33 -1.01 -27.07
CA GLU A 206 -26.94 -2.34 -26.95
C GLU A 206 -27.12 -2.80 -25.50
N TYR A 207 -26.07 -2.66 -24.69
CA TYR A 207 -26.07 -3.07 -23.28
C TYR A 207 -26.29 -1.88 -22.33
N LEU A 208 -26.03 -0.65 -22.80
CA LEU A 208 -26.03 0.55 -21.99
C LEU A 208 -26.42 1.80 -22.77
N LYS A 209 -27.21 2.70 -22.17
CA LYS A 209 -27.50 4.01 -22.77
C LYS A 209 -26.27 4.91 -22.73
N LYS A 210 -25.96 5.59 -23.85
CA LYS A 210 -24.82 6.52 -23.98
C LYS A 210 -24.66 7.54 -22.85
N ASN A 211 -25.75 8.04 -22.26
CA ASN A 211 -25.69 9.05 -21.21
C ASN A 211 -25.19 8.49 -19.86
N VAL A 212 -25.17 7.16 -19.71
CA VAL A 212 -24.62 6.48 -18.53
C VAL A 212 -23.09 6.50 -18.54
N LEU A 213 -22.47 6.64 -19.71
CA LEU A 213 -21.01 6.83 -19.86
C LEU A 213 -20.55 8.22 -19.41
N LEU A 214 -21.47 9.10 -18.99
CA LEU A 214 -21.18 10.46 -18.57
C LEU A 214 -21.41 10.62 -17.06
N CYS A 215 -20.37 11.05 -16.36
CA CYS A 215 -20.44 11.33 -14.93
C CYS A 215 -21.28 12.60 -14.70
N PRO A 216 -22.18 12.63 -13.71
CA PRO A 216 -23.02 13.80 -13.44
C PRO A 216 -22.24 15.06 -12.99
N ALA A 217 -21.01 14.89 -12.50
CA ALA A 217 -20.12 16.01 -12.15
C ALA A 217 -19.18 16.41 -13.30
N ASP A 218 -19.26 15.75 -14.45
CA ASP A 218 -18.45 16.09 -15.61
C ASP A 218 -19.05 17.27 -16.38
N THR A 219 -18.43 18.44 -16.21
CA THR A 219 -18.81 19.66 -16.92
C THR A 219 -18.30 19.71 -18.35
N THR A 220 -17.37 18.82 -18.70
CA THR A 220 -16.79 18.70 -20.05
C THR A 220 -17.55 17.71 -20.94
N VAL A 221 -18.44 16.90 -20.34
CA VAL A 221 -19.29 15.93 -21.05
C VAL A 221 -18.45 14.84 -21.74
N GLY A 222 -17.44 14.31 -21.05
CA GLY A 222 -16.62 13.20 -21.51
C GLY A 222 -15.52 13.61 -22.50
N VAL A 223 -15.08 14.88 -22.46
CA VAL A 223 -13.98 15.36 -23.31
C VAL A 223 -12.64 14.87 -22.75
N PRO A 224 -11.70 14.41 -23.60
CA PRO A 224 -10.41 13.81 -23.22
C PRO A 224 -9.58 14.52 -22.13
N GLY A 225 -9.74 15.83 -21.97
CA GLY A 225 -8.89 16.64 -21.09
C GLY A 225 -8.99 16.36 -19.60
N VAL A 226 -9.93 15.50 -19.16
CA VAL A 226 -10.05 15.07 -17.76
C VAL A 226 -9.40 13.70 -17.50
N LEU A 227 -9.12 12.92 -18.54
CA LEU A 227 -8.58 11.57 -18.42
C LEU A 227 -7.05 11.59 -18.52
N THR A 228 -6.40 10.59 -17.92
CA THR A 228 -4.97 10.32 -18.13
C THR A 228 -4.66 10.28 -19.62
N GLU A 229 -3.48 10.77 -20.03
CA GLU A 229 -3.05 10.75 -21.43
C GLU A 229 -3.22 9.35 -22.05
N GLY A 230 -3.85 9.27 -23.23
CA GLY A 230 -4.19 8.00 -23.89
C GLY A 230 -5.33 7.19 -23.25
N GLY A 231 -5.97 7.68 -22.17
CA GLY A 231 -7.08 7.00 -21.49
C GLY A 231 -8.47 7.33 -22.01
N SER A 232 -8.56 8.13 -23.07
CA SER A 232 -9.84 8.57 -23.64
C SER A 232 -10.45 7.54 -24.56
N ASP A 233 -11.73 7.24 -24.35
CA ASP A 233 -12.50 6.39 -25.25
C ASP A 233 -12.55 7.02 -26.66
N PRO A 234 -12.17 6.28 -27.72
CA PRO A 234 -12.02 6.83 -29.06
C PRO A 234 -13.35 7.03 -29.80
N THR A 235 -14.44 6.42 -29.33
CA THR A 235 -15.69 6.33 -30.11
C THR A 235 -16.79 7.22 -29.56
N LEU A 236 -16.97 7.26 -28.24
CA LEU A 236 -18.00 8.07 -27.59
C LEU A 236 -17.40 8.88 -26.44
N PRO A 237 -17.92 10.09 -26.16
CA PRO A 237 -17.55 10.81 -24.95
C PRO A 237 -17.82 9.95 -23.71
N CYS A 238 -16.79 9.77 -22.90
CA CYS A 238 -16.83 8.93 -21.71
C CYS A 238 -16.12 9.64 -20.56
N SER A 239 -16.81 9.81 -19.43
CA SER A 239 -16.24 10.42 -18.22
C SER A 239 -15.51 9.41 -17.33
N TYR A 240 -15.55 8.13 -17.69
CA TYR A 240 -15.03 7.03 -16.90
C TYR A 240 -13.78 6.45 -17.57
N LEU A 241 -12.74 6.20 -16.77
CA LEU A 241 -11.52 5.56 -17.22
C LEU A 241 -11.69 4.04 -17.17
N TYR A 242 -11.62 3.38 -18.33
CA TYR A 242 -11.59 1.93 -18.42
C TYR A 242 -10.16 1.41 -18.22
N GLN A 243 -9.94 0.60 -17.20
CA GLN A 243 -8.59 0.12 -16.87
C GLN A 243 -8.11 -0.96 -17.82
N PHE A 244 -9.00 -1.79 -18.37
CA PHE A 244 -8.68 -2.90 -19.27
C PHE A 244 -8.66 -2.51 -20.77
N ARG A 245 -8.48 -1.22 -21.06
CA ARG A 245 -8.29 -0.71 -22.44
C ARG A 245 -7.06 -1.33 -23.11
N PRO A 246 -6.98 -1.41 -24.44
CA PRO A 246 -5.96 -2.20 -25.15
C PRO A 246 -4.51 -1.96 -24.71
N GLU A 247 -4.15 -0.73 -24.42
CA GLU A 247 -2.80 -0.33 -24.03
C GLU A 247 -2.43 -0.85 -22.62
N GLN A 248 -3.41 -1.01 -21.74
CA GLN A 248 -3.22 -1.39 -20.34
C GLN A 248 -3.68 -2.82 -20.02
N LYS A 249 -4.44 -3.46 -20.93
CA LYS A 249 -5.11 -4.75 -20.72
C LYS A 249 -4.19 -5.81 -20.15
N THR A 250 -3.05 -6.04 -20.79
CA THR A 250 -2.06 -7.05 -20.39
C THR A 250 -1.56 -6.83 -18.96
N GLY A 251 -1.29 -5.58 -18.58
CA GLY A 251 -0.83 -5.25 -17.24
C GLY A 251 -1.94 -5.41 -16.19
N GLN A 252 -3.18 -5.05 -16.54
CA GLN A 252 -4.33 -5.20 -15.63
C GLN A 252 -4.75 -6.66 -15.44
N GLU A 253 -4.70 -7.50 -16.47
CA GLU A 253 -4.95 -8.94 -16.35
C GLU A 253 -3.94 -9.59 -15.40
N PHE A 254 -2.70 -9.15 -15.46
CA PHE A 254 -1.66 -9.61 -14.56
C PHE A 254 -1.87 -9.11 -13.12
N LEU A 255 -2.20 -7.82 -12.93
CA LEU A 255 -2.55 -7.28 -11.61
C LEU A 255 -3.77 -7.99 -11.02
N LEU A 256 -4.74 -8.39 -11.84
CA LEU A 256 -5.93 -9.11 -11.38
C LEU A 256 -5.56 -10.46 -10.76
N GLU A 257 -4.58 -11.18 -11.30
CA GLU A 257 -4.09 -12.43 -10.69
C GLU A 257 -3.47 -12.24 -9.31
N ILE A 258 -2.93 -11.05 -9.02
CA ILE A 258 -2.14 -10.77 -7.82
C ILE A 258 -2.98 -10.08 -6.76
N GLU A 259 -3.69 -9.03 -7.18
CA GLU A 259 -4.46 -8.15 -6.32
C GLU A 259 -5.88 -8.66 -6.10
N GLY A 260 -6.40 -9.48 -7.01
CA GLY A 260 -7.72 -10.08 -6.93
C GLY A 260 -8.87 -9.08 -7.11
N ASP A 261 -10.01 -9.44 -6.53
CA ASP A 261 -11.35 -8.93 -6.85
C ASP A 261 -11.58 -7.42 -6.66
N MET A 262 -10.73 -6.77 -5.88
CA MET A 262 -10.78 -5.34 -5.58
C MET A 262 -10.03 -4.49 -6.61
N LEU A 263 -9.37 -5.09 -7.60
CA LEU A 263 -8.76 -4.36 -8.71
C LEU A 263 -9.83 -3.53 -9.44
N PRO A 264 -9.63 -2.22 -9.67
CA PRO A 264 -10.61 -1.38 -10.34
C PRO A 264 -10.65 -1.67 -11.84
N VAL A 265 -11.84 -1.99 -12.36
CA VAL A 265 -12.10 -2.13 -13.81
C VAL A 265 -12.50 -0.79 -14.43
N VAL A 266 -13.23 0.05 -13.69
CA VAL A 266 -13.66 1.39 -14.13
C VAL A 266 -13.41 2.40 -13.02
N ARG A 267 -12.86 3.56 -13.37
CA ARG A 267 -12.63 4.67 -12.44
C ARG A 267 -13.38 5.92 -12.86
N CYS A 268 -13.85 6.67 -11.88
CA CYS A 268 -14.37 8.02 -12.05
C CYS A 268 -13.48 9.00 -11.30
N GLU A 269 -12.77 9.86 -12.03
CA GLU A 269 -11.88 10.85 -11.42
C GLU A 269 -12.66 12.04 -10.80
N HIS A 270 -13.87 12.33 -11.28
CA HIS A 270 -14.69 13.43 -10.77
C HIS A 270 -15.15 13.23 -9.32
N HIS A 271 -15.57 12.00 -8.99
CA HIS A 271 -16.00 11.62 -7.64
C HIS A 271 -15.01 10.68 -6.95
N LEU A 272 -13.87 10.39 -7.58
CA LEU A 272 -12.86 9.47 -7.05
C LEU A 272 -13.47 8.11 -6.69
N LEU A 273 -14.38 7.60 -7.53
CA LEU A 273 -15.04 6.31 -7.34
C LEU A 273 -14.41 5.24 -8.23
N ASN A 274 -14.30 4.03 -7.70
CA ASN A 274 -13.86 2.84 -8.41
C ASN A 274 -15.00 1.83 -8.46
N LEU A 275 -15.12 1.14 -9.58
CA LEU A 275 -15.83 -0.12 -9.73
C LEU A 275 -14.79 -1.23 -9.83
N SER A 276 -14.82 -2.21 -8.93
CA SER A 276 -13.91 -3.35 -8.96
C SER A 276 -14.34 -4.42 -9.96
N VAL A 277 -13.43 -5.35 -10.31
CA VAL A 277 -13.75 -6.50 -11.18
C VAL A 277 -14.93 -7.32 -10.63
N SER A 278 -14.99 -7.54 -9.31
CA SER A 278 -16.11 -8.21 -8.64
C SER A 278 -17.37 -7.35 -8.51
N GLY A 279 -17.34 -6.10 -8.99
CA GLY A 279 -18.48 -5.17 -8.98
C GLY A 279 -18.56 -4.23 -7.78
N LYS A 280 -17.67 -4.33 -6.79
CA LYS A 280 -17.72 -3.48 -5.60
C LYS A 280 -17.43 -2.02 -5.93
N ILE A 281 -18.11 -1.09 -5.27
CA ILE A 281 -17.98 0.35 -5.49
C ILE A 281 -17.41 1.04 -4.25
N TYR A 282 -16.24 1.68 -4.40
CA TYR A 282 -15.51 2.32 -3.31
C TYR A 282 -14.76 3.57 -3.77
N ARG A 283 -14.39 4.45 -2.83
CA ARG A 283 -13.62 5.67 -3.11
C ARG A 283 -12.12 5.37 -3.21
N ASN A 284 -11.41 6.06 -4.10
CA ASN A 284 -9.95 6.16 -4.03
C ASN A 284 -9.57 6.65 -2.63
N GLY A 285 -8.75 5.88 -1.90
CA GLY A 285 -8.27 6.26 -0.57
C GLY A 285 -6.91 6.95 -0.61
N PRO A 286 -6.49 7.59 0.51
CA PRO A 286 -5.10 8.04 0.72
C PRO A 286 -4.13 6.87 0.83
N GLN A 287 -4.65 5.66 0.98
CA GLN A 287 -3.99 4.34 0.87
C GLN A 287 -3.44 4.09 -0.54
N ARG A 288 -2.82 5.09 -1.16
CA ARG A 288 -2.35 5.12 -2.55
C ARG A 288 -1.43 3.95 -2.89
N LYS A 289 -0.82 3.32 -1.89
CA LYS A 289 0.07 2.16 -2.02
C LYS A 289 -0.62 0.80 -1.88
N ILE A 290 -1.80 0.69 -1.25
CA ILE A 290 -2.48 -0.62 -1.07
C ILE A 290 -3.04 -1.14 -2.41
N TYR A 291 -3.43 -0.24 -3.31
CA TYR A 291 -3.86 -0.57 -4.68
C TYR A 291 -2.73 -0.43 -5.70
N ASN A 292 -1.48 -0.32 -5.23
CA ASN A 292 -0.29 -0.13 -6.07
C ASN A 292 0.95 -0.93 -5.60
N ASN A 293 0.95 -1.64 -4.46
CA ASN A 293 2.00 -2.60 -4.07
C ASN A 293 1.66 -3.42 -2.80
N SER A 294 1.79 -4.75 -2.90
CA SER A 294 2.08 -5.69 -1.79
C SER A 294 3.49 -5.40 -1.21
N THR A 295 3.87 -5.52 0.05
CA THR A 295 3.50 -6.38 1.19
C THR A 295 4.28 -5.86 2.41
N VAL A 296 3.77 -5.99 3.63
CA VAL A 296 4.63 -6.06 4.83
C VAL A 296 4.84 -7.55 5.15
N LYS A 297 6.09 -8.02 5.19
CA LYS A 297 6.47 -9.35 5.70
C LYS A 297 7.66 -9.22 6.67
N THR A 298 7.66 -10.03 7.72
CA THR A 298 8.75 -10.11 8.70
C THR A 298 9.73 -11.22 8.31
N ILE A 299 11.03 -10.91 8.22
CA ILE A 299 12.07 -11.92 7.99
C ILE A 299 12.45 -12.53 9.34
N SER A 300 12.29 -13.86 9.48
CA SER A 300 12.71 -14.62 10.66
C SER A 300 13.86 -15.56 10.28
N ILE A 301 15.02 -15.40 10.94
CA ILE A 301 16.17 -16.29 10.75
C ILE A 301 16.10 -17.42 11.78
N GLN A 302 16.12 -18.67 11.31
CA GLN A 302 16.18 -19.88 12.14
C GLN A 302 17.54 -20.56 11.94
N THR A 303 18.22 -20.95 13.02
CA THR A 303 19.49 -21.69 12.96
C THR A 303 19.40 -23.02 13.70
N ASN A 304 20.07 -24.05 13.15
CA ASN A 304 20.07 -25.42 13.69
C ASN A 304 21.33 -25.75 14.51
N SER A 305 22.33 -24.88 14.54
CA SER A 305 23.58 -25.10 15.27
C SER A 305 24.14 -23.81 15.82
N SER A 306 24.36 -23.75 17.14
CA SER A 306 24.99 -22.62 17.83
C SER A 306 26.51 -22.55 17.64
N SER A 307 27.10 -23.44 16.85
CA SER A 307 28.56 -23.56 16.69
C SER A 307 29.23 -22.43 15.91
N ASP A 308 28.47 -21.70 15.09
CA ASP A 308 29.02 -20.76 14.10
C ASP A 308 28.88 -19.29 14.55
N LEU A 309 28.51 -19.05 15.82
CA LEU A 309 28.32 -17.72 16.39
C LEU A 309 29.43 -17.36 17.40
N PRO A 310 29.85 -16.08 17.48
CA PRO A 310 30.79 -15.60 18.49
C PRO A 310 30.34 -15.92 19.93
N GLU A 311 31.30 -16.12 20.84
CA GLU A 311 31.05 -16.62 22.20
C GLU A 311 30.19 -15.66 23.04
N GLU A 312 30.34 -14.34 22.89
CA GLU A 312 29.46 -13.32 23.48
C GLU A 312 27.99 -13.45 23.02
N VAL A 313 27.76 -13.79 21.75
CA VAL A 313 26.42 -13.93 21.17
C VAL A 313 25.75 -15.23 21.64
N ARG A 314 26.53 -16.31 21.82
CA ARG A 314 26.02 -17.56 22.41
C ARG A 314 25.50 -17.35 23.82
N LYS A 315 26.23 -16.59 24.65
CA LYS A 315 25.81 -16.27 26.03
C LYS A 315 24.49 -15.47 26.08
N GLN A 316 24.32 -14.47 25.21
CA GLN A 316 23.07 -13.69 25.14
C GLN A 316 21.85 -14.51 24.67
N ILE A 317 22.06 -15.51 23.82
CA ILE A 317 21.00 -16.41 23.33
C ILE A 317 20.60 -17.46 24.39
N GLU A 318 21.53 -17.86 25.25
CA GLU A 318 21.30 -18.85 26.32
C GLU A 318 20.56 -18.27 27.54
N ASP A 319 20.65 -16.96 27.80
CA ASP A 319 20.02 -16.28 28.93
C ASP A 319 18.51 -15.96 28.73
N GLN A 320 17.92 -16.26 27.56
CA GLN A 320 16.49 -16.02 27.31
C GLN A 320 15.60 -17.20 27.80
N PRO A 321 14.53 -16.95 28.59
CA PRO A 321 13.69 -18.01 29.15
C PRO A 321 12.85 -18.73 28.08
N LEU A 322 12.95 -20.06 28.06
CA LEU A 322 12.24 -20.95 27.15
C LEU A 322 10.73 -21.02 27.48
N LYS A 323 9.86 -20.75 26.49
CA LYS A 323 8.45 -21.16 26.51
C LYS A 323 8.24 -22.34 25.56
N GLY A 324 7.81 -23.48 26.08
CA GLY A 324 7.33 -24.64 25.31
C GLY A 324 8.31 -25.81 25.24
N GLY A 325 7.82 -27.02 25.55
CA GLY A 325 8.62 -28.22 25.74
C GLY A 325 8.94 -29.02 24.47
N ASN A 326 10.17 -29.56 24.50
CA ASN A 326 10.78 -30.70 23.79
C ASN A 326 10.90 -30.75 22.24
N ASN A 327 12.18 -30.80 21.86
CA ASN A 327 12.86 -31.31 20.66
C ASN A 327 12.79 -30.51 19.34
N GLN A 328 13.96 -29.98 18.97
CA GLN A 328 14.29 -29.04 17.87
C GLN A 328 13.58 -27.69 17.98
N VAL A 329 14.07 -26.86 18.90
CA VAL A 329 13.64 -25.47 19.02
C VAL A 329 14.36 -24.64 17.97
N ASN A 330 13.69 -24.34 16.86
CA ASN A 330 14.08 -23.26 15.98
C ASN A 330 14.03 -21.95 16.78
N ARG A 331 15.20 -21.41 17.11
CA ARG A 331 15.30 -20.11 17.80
C ARG A 331 15.19 -19.00 16.77
N THR A 332 14.21 -18.12 16.94
CA THR A 332 14.17 -16.86 16.19
C THR A 332 15.19 -15.92 16.81
N VAL A 333 16.34 -15.75 16.16
CA VAL A 333 17.48 -14.98 16.71
C VAL A 333 17.40 -13.50 16.34
N LEU A 334 16.67 -13.16 15.26
CA LEU A 334 16.57 -11.80 14.73
C LEU A 334 15.24 -11.67 13.98
N GLN A 335 14.46 -10.63 14.34
CA GLN A 335 13.28 -10.21 13.60
C GLN A 335 13.55 -8.79 13.10
N ILE A 336 13.59 -8.62 11.78
CA ILE A 336 13.74 -7.33 11.13
C ILE A 336 12.49 -7.12 10.28
N LYS A 337 11.83 -5.97 10.45
CA LYS A 337 10.73 -5.54 9.59
C LYS A 337 11.30 -4.97 8.28
N THR A 338 10.55 -5.05 7.20
CA THR A 338 10.97 -4.51 5.89
C THR A 338 11.19 -2.99 5.87
N SER A 339 10.58 -2.28 6.83
CA SER A 339 10.79 -0.85 7.07
C SER A 339 12.04 -0.52 7.89
N ASP A 340 12.65 -1.52 8.53
CA ASP A 340 13.80 -1.30 9.41
C ASP A 340 15.08 -1.19 8.58
N ASP A 341 15.98 -0.29 8.98
CA ASP A 341 17.36 -0.31 8.49
C ASP A 341 18.07 -1.56 9.03
N PRO A 342 18.42 -2.55 8.17
CA PRO A 342 19.03 -3.79 8.62
C PRO A 342 20.37 -3.56 9.32
N GLN A 343 21.11 -2.51 8.94
CA GLN A 343 22.37 -2.15 9.55
C GLN A 343 22.16 -1.61 10.97
N ALA A 344 21.21 -0.68 11.14
CA ALA A 344 20.86 -0.15 12.45
C ALA A 344 20.34 -1.24 13.39
N LYS A 345 19.52 -2.18 12.91
CA LYS A 345 18.99 -3.28 13.73
C LYS A 345 20.06 -4.29 14.13
N LEU A 346 20.95 -4.66 13.22
CA LEU A 346 22.09 -5.51 13.54
C LEU A 346 23.02 -4.83 14.57
N LYS A 347 23.27 -3.54 14.42
CA LYS A 347 24.08 -2.75 15.36
C LYS A 347 23.40 -2.63 16.73
N GLU A 348 22.10 -2.38 16.76
CA GLU A 348 21.30 -2.28 17.99
C GLU A 348 21.33 -3.62 18.76
N GLN A 349 21.18 -4.73 18.05
CA GLN A 349 21.01 -6.04 18.67
C GLN A 349 22.32 -6.76 19.00
N PHE A 350 23.35 -6.63 18.15
CA PHE A 350 24.61 -7.38 18.29
C PHE A 350 25.84 -6.48 18.47
N GLY A 351 25.67 -5.16 18.45
CA GLY A 351 26.74 -4.19 18.63
C GLY A 351 27.58 -3.92 17.38
N GLU A 352 28.36 -2.85 17.45
CA GLU A 352 29.17 -2.34 16.33
C GLU A 352 30.29 -3.31 15.94
N ALA A 353 30.92 -3.97 16.92
CA ALA A 353 31.99 -4.94 16.67
C ALA A 353 31.51 -6.18 15.89
N PHE A 354 30.27 -6.64 16.11
CA PHE A 354 29.68 -7.72 15.32
C PHE A 354 29.38 -7.24 13.90
N LEU A 355 28.80 -6.05 13.75
CA LEU A 355 28.51 -5.48 12.43
C LEU A 355 29.76 -5.33 11.56
N GLU A 356 30.91 -5.00 12.15
CA GLU A 356 32.19 -4.86 11.45
C GLU A 356 32.91 -6.19 11.17
N SER A 357 32.45 -7.32 11.74
CA SER A 357 33.04 -8.65 11.52
C SER A 357 32.73 -9.20 10.12
N PRO A 358 33.55 -10.12 9.56
CA PRO A 358 33.24 -10.80 8.30
C PRO A 358 31.87 -11.47 8.30
N GLU A 359 31.46 -12.04 9.42
CA GLU A 359 30.17 -12.71 9.62
C GLU A 359 29.02 -11.70 9.67
N GLY A 360 29.19 -10.57 10.36
CA GLY A 360 28.22 -9.48 10.40
C GLY A 360 28.05 -8.78 9.06
N GLN A 361 29.14 -8.60 8.30
CA GLN A 361 29.10 -8.09 6.93
C GLN A 361 28.45 -9.09 5.97
N ALA A 362 28.69 -10.40 6.11
CA ALA A 362 28.03 -11.43 5.31
C ALA A 362 26.52 -11.51 5.61
N LEU A 363 26.13 -11.38 6.87
CA LEU A 363 24.72 -11.35 7.30
C LEU A 363 24.02 -10.06 6.87
N LEU A 364 24.69 -8.91 7.01
CA LEU A 364 24.21 -7.62 6.49
C LEU A 364 24.01 -7.71 4.97
N LYS A 365 24.99 -8.26 4.23
CA LYS A 365 24.87 -8.49 2.78
C LYS A 365 23.69 -9.42 2.46
N GLN A 366 23.48 -10.49 3.23
CA GLN A 366 22.30 -11.35 3.03
C GLN A 366 20.98 -10.62 3.30
N LEU A 367 20.91 -9.77 4.33
CA LEU A 367 19.71 -9.02 4.68
C LEU A 367 19.42 -7.89 3.67
N THR A 368 20.44 -7.14 3.23
CA THR A 368 20.30 -6.08 2.23
C THR A 368 20.00 -6.64 0.84
N THR A 369 20.60 -7.77 0.46
CA THR A 369 20.30 -8.41 -0.83
C THR A 369 19.00 -9.23 -0.83
N ALA A 370 18.38 -9.44 0.34
CA ALA A 370 17.08 -10.12 0.46
C ALA A 370 15.90 -9.15 0.64
N SER A 371 16.10 -7.99 1.28
CA SER A 371 14.98 -7.11 1.68
C SER A 371 14.58 -6.04 0.66
N ILE A 372 15.41 -5.71 -0.35
CA ILE A 372 15.10 -4.61 -1.30
C ILE A 372 14.81 -5.13 -2.71
N ASP A 373 15.60 -6.07 -3.24
CA ASP A 373 15.49 -6.50 -4.64
C ASP A 373 14.41 -7.57 -4.86
N ARG A 374 14.23 -8.45 -3.88
CA ARG A 374 13.40 -9.64 -4.06
C ARG A 374 11.93 -9.40 -3.74
N GLU A 375 11.60 -8.51 -2.81
CA GLU A 375 10.21 -8.35 -2.33
C GLU A 375 9.35 -7.47 -3.24
N LYS A 376 9.91 -6.38 -3.80
CA LYS A 376 9.21 -5.51 -4.77
C LYS A 376 8.79 -6.25 -6.05
N PHE A 377 9.50 -7.32 -6.40
CA PHE A 377 9.25 -8.12 -7.60
C PHE A 377 9.08 -9.62 -7.30
N ALA A 378 8.89 -10.01 -6.03
CA ALA A 378 8.76 -11.41 -5.62
C ALA A 378 7.61 -12.09 -6.36
N PHE A 379 6.53 -11.34 -6.58
CA PHE A 379 5.35 -11.80 -7.28
C PHE A 379 5.62 -12.18 -8.74
N LEU A 380 6.70 -11.66 -9.37
CA LEU A 380 7.10 -12.02 -10.73
C LEU A 380 7.81 -13.37 -10.79
N LEU A 381 8.47 -13.80 -9.71
CA LEU A 381 9.31 -14.99 -9.74
C LEU A 381 8.48 -16.25 -10.06
N GLY A 382 8.90 -16.97 -11.09
CA GLY A 382 8.21 -18.17 -11.58
C GLY A 382 7.00 -17.89 -12.47
N LYS A 383 6.65 -16.61 -12.72
CA LYS A 383 5.58 -16.23 -13.65
C LYS A 383 6.11 -16.14 -15.09
N PRO A 384 5.33 -16.57 -16.09
CA PRO A 384 5.65 -16.30 -17.49
C PRO A 384 5.51 -14.80 -17.78
N MET A 385 6.39 -14.28 -18.64
CA MET A 385 6.20 -12.94 -19.20
C MET A 385 4.94 -12.93 -20.09
N PRO A 386 4.13 -11.88 -20.04
CA PRO A 386 2.97 -11.75 -20.92
C PRO A 386 3.40 -11.44 -22.37
N ASP A 387 2.43 -11.44 -23.30
CA ASP A 387 2.67 -11.05 -24.70
C ASP A 387 2.93 -9.53 -24.80
N ILE A 388 4.20 -9.15 -24.63
CA ILE A 388 4.67 -7.77 -24.71
C ILE A 388 5.19 -7.49 -26.12
N THR A 389 4.65 -6.44 -26.73
CA THR A 389 5.10 -5.90 -28.02
C THR A 389 5.78 -4.56 -27.82
N LEU A 390 7.09 -4.53 -28.08
CA LEU A 390 7.95 -3.36 -28.00
C LEU A 390 8.24 -2.80 -29.40
N THR A 391 8.95 -1.68 -29.47
CA THR A 391 9.30 -1.03 -30.74
C THR A 391 10.81 -0.92 -30.93
N THR A 392 11.34 -1.35 -32.06
CA THR A 392 12.77 -1.12 -32.40
C THR A 392 13.05 0.36 -32.64
N LEU A 393 14.32 0.80 -32.58
CA LEU A 393 14.69 2.19 -32.92
C LEU A 393 14.34 2.62 -34.36
N SER A 394 14.05 1.65 -35.24
CA SER A 394 13.57 1.89 -36.60
C SER A 394 12.05 2.05 -36.71
N GLY A 395 11.32 1.97 -35.60
CA GLY A 395 9.86 2.05 -35.55
C GLY A 395 9.12 0.74 -35.82
N LYS A 396 9.83 -0.38 -36.05
CA LYS A 396 9.20 -1.69 -36.29
C LYS A 396 8.79 -2.36 -34.97
N PRO A 397 7.61 -3.00 -34.88
CA PRO A 397 7.20 -3.78 -33.72
C PRO A 397 8.10 -5.01 -33.55
N VAL A 398 8.37 -5.39 -32.30
CA VAL A 398 9.13 -6.58 -31.91
C VAL A 398 8.51 -7.20 -30.66
N LYS A 399 8.24 -8.50 -30.68
CA LYS A 399 7.67 -9.22 -29.54
C LYS A 399 8.75 -9.73 -28.60
N LEU A 400 8.48 -9.72 -27.30
CA LEU A 400 9.35 -10.34 -26.31
C LEU A 400 9.54 -11.86 -26.55
N GLU A 401 8.53 -12.50 -27.13
CA GLU A 401 8.55 -13.91 -27.58
C GLU A 401 9.74 -14.24 -28.49
N THR A 402 10.30 -13.26 -29.20
CA THR A 402 11.51 -13.45 -30.02
C THR A 402 12.74 -13.85 -29.20
N LEU A 403 12.71 -13.70 -27.87
CA LEU A 403 13.76 -14.13 -26.95
C LEU A 403 13.64 -15.61 -26.52
N HIS A 404 12.60 -16.33 -26.95
CA HIS A 404 12.37 -17.72 -26.58
C HIS A 404 13.54 -18.64 -26.99
N GLY A 405 13.76 -19.70 -26.21
CA GLY A 405 14.78 -20.72 -26.49
C GLY A 405 16.16 -20.44 -25.90
N LYS A 406 16.39 -19.27 -25.32
CA LYS A 406 17.61 -18.93 -24.56
C LYS A 406 17.24 -18.30 -23.22
N PHE A 407 18.13 -18.33 -22.25
CA PHE A 407 18.01 -17.39 -21.14
C PHE A 407 18.15 -15.97 -21.67
N ALA A 408 17.37 -15.04 -21.13
CA ALA A 408 17.37 -13.66 -21.55
C ALA A 408 17.53 -12.71 -20.35
N LEU A 409 18.44 -11.76 -20.47
CA LEU A 409 18.53 -10.59 -19.60
C LEU A 409 17.78 -9.44 -20.26
N VAL A 410 16.66 -9.03 -19.67
CA VAL A 410 15.88 -7.87 -20.11
C VAL A 410 16.18 -6.71 -19.18
N ASN A 411 16.91 -5.71 -19.69
CA ASN A 411 17.46 -4.62 -18.90
C ASN A 411 16.66 -3.34 -19.14
N LEU A 412 15.88 -2.91 -18.17
CA LEU A 412 15.02 -1.74 -18.24
C LEU A 412 15.72 -0.50 -17.70
N PHE A 413 15.67 0.61 -18.45
CA PHE A 413 16.36 1.84 -18.07
C PHE A 413 15.70 3.08 -18.65
N LEU A 414 16.02 4.24 -18.07
CA LEU A 414 15.82 5.56 -18.65
C LEU A 414 17.16 6.15 -19.11
N THR A 415 17.14 6.91 -20.20
CA THR A 415 18.32 7.50 -20.83
C THR A 415 18.91 8.66 -20.03
N ASP A 416 18.15 9.26 -19.12
CA ASP A 416 18.58 10.29 -18.17
C ASP A 416 19.18 9.71 -16.87
N SER A 417 19.06 8.40 -16.66
CA SER A 417 19.66 7.70 -15.51
C SER A 417 21.18 7.71 -15.60
N THR A 418 21.82 8.40 -14.65
CA THR A 418 23.28 8.59 -14.61
C THR A 418 24.08 7.28 -14.49
N PRO A 419 23.71 6.27 -13.67
CA PRO A 419 24.48 5.02 -13.57
C PRO A 419 24.19 3.99 -14.68
N SER A 420 22.99 4.01 -15.29
CA SER A 420 22.51 2.92 -16.16
C SER A 420 23.42 2.63 -17.35
N GLY A 421 23.92 3.67 -18.03
CA GLY A 421 24.74 3.48 -19.24
C GLY A 421 26.09 2.82 -18.97
N ALA A 422 26.72 3.13 -17.83
CA ALA A 422 27.99 2.53 -17.44
C ALA A 422 27.80 1.05 -17.02
N LYS A 423 26.77 0.77 -16.21
CA LYS A 423 26.41 -0.59 -15.76
C LYS A 423 26.08 -1.50 -16.94
N LEU A 424 25.26 -1.04 -17.88
CA LEU A 424 24.95 -1.78 -19.11
C LEU A 424 26.21 -2.10 -19.94
N LYS A 425 27.15 -1.15 -20.05
CA LYS A 425 28.38 -1.38 -20.81
C LYS A 425 29.28 -2.42 -20.14
N GLN A 426 29.37 -2.38 -18.81
CA GLN A 426 30.12 -3.36 -18.04
C GLN A 426 29.47 -4.74 -18.12
N LEU A 427 28.14 -4.80 -18.06
CA LEU A 427 27.38 -6.03 -18.27
C LEU A 427 27.68 -6.66 -19.64
N GLU A 428 27.70 -5.88 -20.74
CA GLU A 428 28.09 -6.41 -22.07
C GLU A 428 29.48 -7.08 -22.05
N LYS A 429 30.46 -6.47 -21.38
CA LYS A 429 31.81 -7.03 -21.27
C LYS A 429 31.82 -8.35 -20.52
N LEU A 430 31.04 -8.44 -19.43
CA LEU A 430 30.92 -9.68 -18.66
C LEU A 430 30.19 -10.77 -19.45
N LEU A 431 29.14 -10.39 -20.18
CA LEU A 431 28.36 -11.29 -21.03
C LEU A 431 29.15 -11.86 -22.21
N ALA A 432 30.22 -11.19 -22.65
CA ALA A 432 31.10 -11.71 -23.70
C ALA A 432 31.78 -13.05 -23.33
N ASN A 433 31.82 -13.40 -22.03
CA ASN A 433 32.37 -14.68 -21.56
C ASN A 433 31.32 -15.82 -21.52
N TYR A 434 30.06 -15.53 -21.82
CA TYR A 434 28.98 -16.51 -21.83
C TYR A 434 28.78 -17.10 -23.22
N ASP A 435 28.27 -18.34 -23.28
CA ASP A 435 27.87 -18.95 -24.54
C ASP A 435 26.64 -18.23 -25.11
N ALA A 436 26.81 -17.55 -26.25
CA ALA A 436 25.76 -16.81 -26.94
C ALA A 436 24.60 -17.71 -27.45
N THR A 437 24.78 -19.04 -27.44
CA THR A 437 23.69 -19.99 -27.68
C THR A 437 22.81 -20.21 -26.46
N GLN A 438 23.29 -19.91 -25.25
CA GLN A 438 22.59 -20.13 -23.98
C GLN A 438 22.00 -18.85 -23.37
N LEU A 439 22.68 -17.72 -23.53
CA LEU A 439 22.28 -16.44 -22.92
C LEU A 439 22.26 -15.32 -23.96
N GLN A 440 21.24 -14.47 -23.88
CA GLN A 440 21.14 -13.23 -24.63
C GLN A 440 20.75 -12.05 -23.72
N ALA A 441 21.04 -10.83 -24.15
CA ALA A 441 20.68 -9.63 -23.42
C ALA A 441 20.09 -8.57 -24.36
N VAL A 442 19.07 -7.88 -23.86
CA VAL A 442 18.40 -6.78 -24.55
C VAL A 442 18.17 -5.62 -23.58
N GLY A 443 18.34 -4.40 -24.07
CA GLY A 443 17.91 -3.20 -23.36
C GLY A 443 16.47 -2.85 -23.74
N VAL A 444 15.66 -2.46 -22.75
CA VAL A 444 14.32 -1.89 -22.96
C VAL A 444 14.33 -0.49 -22.36
N SER A 445 14.28 0.51 -23.23
CA SER A 445 14.16 1.90 -22.82
C SER A 445 12.72 2.18 -22.44
N MET A 446 12.53 2.78 -21.27
CA MET A 446 11.25 3.33 -20.81
C MET A 446 10.98 4.73 -21.38
N ASP A 447 11.97 5.35 -22.05
CA ASP A 447 11.74 6.53 -22.87
C ASP A 447 11.13 6.18 -24.24
N ASP A 448 10.35 7.09 -24.80
CA ASP A 448 9.73 6.98 -26.12
C ASP A 448 10.54 7.64 -27.27
N SER A 449 11.68 8.25 -26.95
CA SER A 449 12.50 9.02 -27.90
C SER A 449 13.62 8.19 -28.52
N ALA A 450 13.38 7.68 -29.73
CA ALA A 450 14.39 6.95 -30.51
C ALA A 450 15.71 7.73 -30.68
N LYS A 451 15.65 9.07 -30.78
CA LYS A 451 16.82 9.94 -30.89
C LYS A 451 17.62 9.99 -29.59
N ALA A 452 16.96 10.12 -28.44
CA ALA A 452 17.62 10.14 -27.14
C ALA A 452 18.31 8.79 -26.87
N ILE A 453 17.62 7.70 -27.20
CA ILE A 453 18.15 6.34 -27.03
C ILE A 453 19.34 6.08 -27.96
N ALA A 454 19.28 6.54 -29.21
CA ALA A 454 20.41 6.43 -30.14
C ALA A 454 21.64 7.18 -29.61
N ALA A 455 21.45 8.41 -29.10
CA ALA A 455 22.52 9.20 -28.49
C ALA A 455 23.08 8.52 -27.22
N PHE A 456 22.22 7.93 -26.39
CA PHE A 456 22.62 7.17 -25.22
C PHE A 456 23.47 5.95 -25.59
N LYS A 457 23.05 5.17 -26.60
CA LYS A 457 23.83 4.03 -27.11
C LYS A 457 25.20 4.46 -27.63
N GLU A 458 25.26 5.56 -28.37
CA GLU A 458 26.53 6.10 -28.90
C GLU A 458 27.45 6.55 -27.76
N LYS A 459 26.92 7.33 -26.82
CA LYS A 459 27.66 7.84 -25.65
C LYS A 459 28.28 6.71 -24.81
N HIS A 460 27.53 5.64 -24.57
CA HIS A 460 27.97 4.51 -23.74
C HIS A 460 28.53 3.33 -24.55
N GLN A 461 28.60 3.48 -25.88
CA GLN A 461 29.12 2.46 -26.83
C GLN A 461 28.42 1.10 -26.68
N LEU A 462 27.11 1.09 -26.50
CA LEU A 462 26.31 -0.12 -26.31
C LEU A 462 26.13 -0.86 -27.65
N SER A 463 26.45 -2.15 -27.63
CA SER A 463 26.35 -3.07 -28.78
C SER A 463 25.09 -3.93 -28.76
N MET A 464 24.49 -4.13 -27.59
CA MET A 464 23.26 -4.91 -27.42
C MET A 464 22.07 -4.27 -28.18
N PRO A 465 21.08 -5.09 -28.60
CA PRO A 465 19.80 -4.57 -29.06
C PRO A 465 19.14 -3.71 -27.99
N VAL A 466 18.50 -2.62 -28.41
CA VAL A 466 17.67 -1.79 -27.53
C VAL A 466 16.31 -1.59 -28.18
N TRP A 467 15.25 -1.86 -27.43
CA TRP A 467 13.86 -1.67 -27.81
C TRP A 467 13.22 -0.58 -26.94
N MET A 468 12.11 -0.01 -27.42
CA MET A 468 11.38 1.08 -26.78
C MET A 468 10.04 0.56 -26.29
N ASP A 469 9.72 0.84 -25.03
CA ASP A 469 8.43 0.55 -24.42
C ASP A 469 7.41 1.67 -24.68
N LYS A 470 7.14 1.95 -25.96
CA LYS A 470 6.35 3.12 -26.38
C LYS A 470 4.91 3.14 -25.83
N ASN A 471 4.35 1.98 -25.51
CA ASN A 471 2.98 1.82 -25.02
C ASN A 471 2.93 1.51 -23.52
N ASP A 472 4.05 1.68 -22.81
CA ASP A 472 4.21 1.39 -21.39
C ASP A 472 3.83 -0.05 -20.99
N GLN A 473 3.84 -1.02 -21.91
CA GLN A 473 3.43 -2.40 -21.61
C GLN A 473 4.35 -3.05 -20.57
N MET A 474 5.66 -2.80 -20.70
CA MET A 474 6.64 -3.33 -19.75
C MET A 474 6.59 -2.56 -18.43
N GLN A 475 6.43 -1.24 -18.47
CA GLN A 475 6.26 -0.40 -17.29
C GLN A 475 5.01 -0.77 -16.49
N THR A 476 3.87 -1.01 -17.16
CA THR A 476 2.62 -1.46 -16.53
C THR A 476 2.76 -2.88 -15.99
N PHE A 477 3.36 -3.82 -16.74
CA PHE A 477 3.58 -5.19 -16.27
C PHE A 477 4.40 -5.24 -14.98
N LEU A 478 5.47 -4.45 -14.91
CA LEU A 478 6.31 -4.36 -13.73
C LEU A 478 5.72 -3.45 -12.64
N ASN A 479 4.56 -2.83 -12.87
CA ASN A 479 3.95 -1.84 -11.99
C ASN A 479 4.95 -0.72 -11.60
N ILE A 480 5.84 -0.35 -12.52
CA ILE A 480 6.96 0.56 -12.25
C ILE A 480 6.48 1.98 -11.93
N GLN A 481 5.26 2.37 -12.32
CA GLN A 481 4.70 3.68 -11.97
C GLN A 481 4.54 3.88 -10.44
N SER A 482 4.37 2.82 -9.64
CA SER A 482 4.36 2.93 -8.17
C SER A 482 5.76 2.92 -7.55
N LEU A 483 6.76 2.42 -8.28
CA LEU A 483 8.17 2.37 -7.89
C LEU A 483 8.91 3.66 -8.25
N LEU A 484 8.55 4.29 -9.37
CA LEU A 484 9.03 5.60 -9.79
C LEU A 484 8.19 6.68 -9.12
N ASN A 485 8.38 6.89 -7.81
CA ASN A 485 7.92 8.11 -7.14
C ASN A 485 8.50 9.33 -7.86
N ARG A 486 7.75 9.91 -8.82
CA ARG A 486 8.12 11.17 -9.50
C ARG A 486 8.07 12.38 -8.56
N ASP A 487 7.64 12.20 -7.31
CA ASP A 487 7.56 13.25 -6.27
C ASP A 487 8.78 13.30 -5.31
N ALA A 488 9.81 12.49 -5.51
CA ALA A 488 11.06 12.65 -4.75
C ALA A 488 12.03 13.59 -5.48
N SER A 489 12.62 14.53 -4.76
CA SER A 489 13.59 15.54 -5.22
C SER A 489 14.90 14.98 -5.80
N GLU A 490 15.01 13.67 -6.02
CA GLU A 490 16.12 13.00 -6.71
C GLU A 490 15.58 11.84 -7.56
N PRO A 491 15.48 11.97 -8.89
CA PRO A 491 15.13 10.85 -9.76
C PRO A 491 16.38 9.98 -9.93
N GLN A 492 16.57 9.00 -9.04
CA GLN A 492 17.52 7.92 -9.30
C GLN A 492 16.74 6.76 -9.91
N THR A 493 16.54 6.80 -11.23
CA THR A 493 15.97 5.65 -11.92
C THR A 493 16.97 4.50 -11.87
N GLU A 494 16.64 3.48 -11.08
CA GLU A 494 17.38 2.23 -10.88
C GLU A 494 17.36 1.38 -12.17
N LEU A 495 18.50 0.78 -12.56
CA LEU A 495 18.56 -0.19 -13.65
C LEU A 495 17.88 -1.48 -13.21
N ILE A 496 16.75 -1.86 -13.81
CA ILE A 496 16.07 -3.12 -13.47
C ILE A 496 16.47 -4.18 -14.50
N THR A 497 16.87 -5.36 -14.04
CA THR A 497 17.21 -6.48 -14.93
C THR A 497 16.38 -7.71 -14.59
N LEU A 498 15.57 -8.17 -15.54
CA LEU A 498 14.86 -9.44 -15.43
C LEU A 498 15.71 -10.55 -16.03
N LEU A 499 15.89 -11.65 -15.30
CA LEU A 499 16.42 -12.89 -15.85
C LEU A 499 15.27 -13.83 -16.20
N LEU A 500 15.13 -14.13 -17.49
CA LEU A 500 14.12 -15.03 -18.02
C LEU A 500 14.77 -16.36 -18.43
N ASN A 501 14.07 -17.49 -18.24
CA ASN A 501 14.48 -18.77 -18.82
C ASN A 501 14.06 -18.90 -20.30
N GLN A 502 14.33 -20.08 -20.88
CA GLN A 502 14.01 -20.38 -22.28
C GLN A 502 12.53 -20.24 -22.64
N GLU A 503 11.65 -20.44 -21.66
CA GLU A 503 10.19 -20.32 -21.80
C GLU A 503 9.67 -18.92 -21.41
N LEU A 504 10.57 -17.93 -21.25
CA LEU A 504 10.26 -16.56 -20.82
C LEU A 504 9.59 -16.46 -19.45
N VAL A 505 9.88 -17.42 -18.56
CA VAL A 505 9.51 -17.37 -17.15
C VAL A 505 10.57 -16.62 -16.37
N VAL A 506 10.15 -15.66 -15.53
CA VAL A 506 11.04 -14.87 -14.68
C VAL A 506 11.69 -15.79 -13.64
N LYS A 507 13.02 -15.87 -13.67
CA LYS A 507 13.83 -16.63 -12.71
C LYS A 507 14.42 -15.78 -11.61
N ASP A 508 14.74 -14.54 -11.92
CA ASP A 508 15.22 -13.57 -10.94
C ASP A 508 14.97 -12.14 -11.44
N VAL A 509 14.98 -11.20 -10.50
CA VAL A 509 14.88 -9.76 -10.77
C VAL A 509 15.96 -9.06 -9.98
N PHE A 510 16.69 -8.17 -10.65
CA PHE A 510 17.79 -7.40 -10.07
C PHE A 510 17.46 -5.91 -10.18
N ILE A 511 17.64 -5.17 -9.10
CA ILE A 511 17.41 -3.73 -9.06
C ILE A 511 18.74 -3.05 -8.73
N ASP A 512 19.23 -2.23 -9.65
CA ASP A 512 20.49 -1.51 -9.58
C ASP A 512 21.71 -2.34 -9.14
N LEU A 513 21.64 -3.67 -9.30
CA LEU A 513 22.69 -4.59 -8.87
C LEU A 513 23.97 -4.37 -9.68
N GLU A 514 25.12 -4.43 -9.02
CA GLU A 514 26.41 -4.32 -9.69
C GLU A 514 26.61 -5.47 -10.70
N PRO A 515 27.12 -5.18 -11.91
CA PRO A 515 27.22 -6.17 -12.98
C PRO A 515 27.99 -7.45 -12.61
N GLU A 516 29.02 -7.35 -11.76
CA GLU A 516 29.78 -8.50 -11.26
C GLU A 516 28.92 -9.45 -10.41
N ASP A 517 28.14 -8.91 -9.47
CA ASP A 517 27.26 -9.70 -8.61
C ASP A 517 26.13 -10.33 -9.43
N LEU A 518 25.58 -9.58 -10.40
CA LEU A 518 24.59 -10.09 -11.36
C LEU A 518 25.16 -11.29 -12.14
N SER A 519 26.38 -11.15 -12.69
CA SER A 519 27.06 -12.22 -13.43
C SER A 519 27.26 -13.48 -12.57
N GLN A 520 27.66 -13.34 -11.31
CA GLN A 520 27.81 -14.49 -10.41
C GLN A 520 26.47 -15.23 -10.18
N ARG A 521 25.37 -14.48 -10.02
CA ARG A 521 24.03 -15.06 -9.85
C ARG A 521 23.53 -15.76 -11.10
N VAL A 522 23.71 -15.15 -12.27
CA VAL A 522 23.35 -15.75 -13.55
C VAL A 522 24.10 -17.06 -13.75
N ASN A 523 25.41 -17.10 -13.53
CA ASN A 523 26.21 -18.33 -13.61
C ASN A 523 25.66 -19.46 -12.73
N LYS A 524 25.36 -19.15 -11.46
CA LYS A 524 24.79 -20.14 -10.53
C LYS A 524 23.46 -20.74 -11.04
N LEU A 525 22.64 -19.92 -11.70
CA LEU A 525 21.35 -20.37 -12.25
C LEU A 525 21.53 -21.17 -13.54
N LEU A 526 22.48 -20.80 -14.40
CA LEU A 526 22.82 -21.56 -15.61
C LEU A 526 23.42 -22.94 -15.27
N ASP A 527 24.28 -23.01 -14.25
CA ASP A 527 24.95 -24.25 -13.83
C ASP A 527 24.03 -25.23 -13.08
N SER A 528 22.93 -24.76 -12.49
CA SER A 528 21.95 -25.61 -11.78
C SER A 528 21.21 -26.63 -12.66
N LYS A 529 21.49 -26.65 -13.98
CA LYS A 529 20.96 -27.59 -14.97
C LYS A 529 21.98 -28.67 -15.43
N LYS A 530 23.13 -28.81 -14.78
CA LYS A 530 24.06 -29.93 -15.05
C LYS A 530 23.85 -31.14 -14.13
#